data_AF-A0A1V5J6L1-F1
#
_entry.id   AF-A0A1V5J6L1-F1
#
_cell.length_a   1.000
_cell.length_b   1.000
_cell.length_c   1.000
_cell.angle_alpha   90.00
_cell.angle_beta   90.00
_cell.angle_gamma   90.00
#
_symmetry.space_group_name_H-M   'P 1'
#
loop_
_entity.id
_entity.type
_entity.pdbx_description
1 polymer ?
#
loop_
_entity_poly.entity_id
_entity_poly.type
_entity_poly.pdbx_seq_one_letter_code
_entity_poly.pdbx_strand_id
1 'polypeptide(L)' 'MIQFFLANGTKISVRPSGTEPKIKFYFSTSTTMKETSQFPGLWQELEDHIDAVIKDMNL' A
#
# COMPACT_ATOMS: atom_id res chain seq x y z
N MET A 1 -14.83 -0.53 9.33
CA MET A 1 -13.59 -0.66 8.53
C MET A 1 -13.90 -0.11 7.16
N ILE A 2 -13.08 0.80 6.64
CA ILE A 2 -13.26 1.37 5.29
C ILE A 2 -12.14 0.80 4.41
N GLN A 3 -12.47 0.39 3.19
CA GLN A 3 -11.51 -0.13 2.22
C GLN A 3 -11.68 0.57 0.87
N PHE A 4 -10.56 0.98 0.28
CA PHE A 4 -10.49 1.52 -1.07
C PHE A 4 -9.79 0.50 -1.97
N PHE A 5 -10.35 0.29 -3.15
CA PHE A 5 -9.80 -0.56 -4.20
C PHE A 5 -9.56 0.30 -5.44
N LEU A 6 -8.31 0.40 -5.85
CA LEU A 6 -7.91 1.21 -6.99
C LEU A 6 -7.89 0.33 -8.25
N ALA A 7 -8.02 0.95 -9.42
CA ALA A 7 -8.06 0.26 -10.70
C ALA A 7 -6.79 -0.58 -10.99
N ASN A 8 -5.64 -0.18 -10.43
CA ASN A 8 -4.37 -0.91 -10.55
C ASN A 8 -4.21 -2.06 -9.53
N GLY A 9 -5.25 -2.36 -8.74
CA GLY A 9 -5.21 -3.41 -7.73
C GLY A 9 -4.64 -3.00 -6.37
N THR A 10 -4.19 -1.75 -6.20
CA THR A 10 -3.81 -1.21 -4.88
C THR A 10 -5.02 -1.20 -3.94
N LYS A 11 -4.79 -1.57 -2.68
CA LYS A 11 -5.81 -1.60 -1.63
C LYS A 11 -5.35 -0.79 -0.43
N ILE A 12 -6.25 0.05 0.08
CA ILE A 12 -6.02 0.86 1.28
C ILE A 12 -7.12 0.53 2.27
N SER A 13 -6.77 0.06 3.46
CA SER A 13 -7.75 -0.21 4.53
C SER A 13 -7.52 0.72 5.71
N VAL A 14 -8.59 1.38 6.17
CA VAL A 14 -8.56 2.34 7.27
C VAL A 14 -9.43 1.82 8.42
N ARG A 15 -8.84 1.77 9.62
CA ARG A 15 -9.58 1.41 10.84
C ARG A 15 -9.22 2.31 12.02
N PRO A 16 -10.19 2.84 12.78
CA PRO A 16 -9.91 3.41 14.09
C PRO A 16 -9.43 2.30 15.04
N SER A 17 -8.46 2.62 15.90
CA SER A 17 -8.02 1.73 16.97
C SER A 17 -9.07 1.73 18.10
N GLY A 18 -9.31 0.57 18.70
CA GLY A 18 -10.32 0.42 19.76
C GLY A 18 -9.84 0.82 21.16
N THR A 19 -8.53 0.92 21.37
CA THR A 19 -7.92 1.14 22.70
C THR A 19 -7.14 2.44 22.83
N GLU A 20 -6.75 3.06 21.71
CA GLU A 20 -5.98 4.31 21.66
C GLU A 20 -6.60 5.24 20.62
N PRO A 21 -6.51 6.58 20.76
CA PRO A 21 -7.04 7.54 19.79
C PRO A 21 -6.14 7.63 18.54
N LYS A 22 -5.98 6.50 17.83
CA LYS A 22 -5.16 6.37 16.61
C LYS A 22 -5.99 5.76 15.48
N ILE A 23 -5.69 6.17 14.25
CA ILE A 23 -6.20 5.53 13.04
C ILE A 23 -5.08 4.67 12.45
N LYS A 24 -5.39 3.41 12.11
CA LYS A 24 -4.46 2.47 11.48
C LYS A 24 -4.76 2.37 10.00
N PHE A 25 -3.73 2.61 9.18
CA PHE A 25 -3.76 2.47 7.73
C PHE A 25 -3.01 1.19 7.33
N TYR A 26 -3.57 0.46 6.37
CA TYR A 26 -2.96 -0.71 5.76
C TYR A 26 -2.90 -0.49 4.26
N PHE A 27 -1.70 -0.64 3.69
CA PHE A 27 -1.45 -0.52 2.26
C PHE A 27 -1.09 -1.89 1.69
N SER A 28 -1.61 -2.19 0.51
CA SER A 28 -1.26 -3.38 -0.25
C SER A 28 -1.21 -3.04 -1.73
N THR A 29 -0.10 -3.40 -2.36
CA THR A 29 0.10 -3.32 -3.81
C THR A 29 0.77 -4.62 -4.27
N SER A 30 0.68 -4.90 -5.56
CA SER A 30 1.26 -6.10 -6.16
C SER A 30 1.57 -5.85 -7.62
N THR A 31 2.62 -6.50 -8.11
CA THR A 31 2.98 -6.52 -9.53
C THR A 31 3.21 -7.96 -9.99
N THR A 32 3.43 -8.13 -11.30
CA THR A 32 3.74 -9.45 -11.88
C THR A 32 5.25 -9.59 -12.00
N MET A 33 5.82 -10.59 -11.33
CA MET A 33 7.22 -10.98 -11.50
C MET A 33 7.31 -12.15 -12.48
N LYS A 34 8.05 -11.97 -13.59
CA LYS A 34 8.23 -13.02 -14.60
C LYS A 34 9.45 -13.88 -14.29
N GLU A 35 10.50 -13.25 -13.80
CA GLU A 35 11.77 -13.91 -13.47
C GLU A 35 12.25 -13.45 -12.09
N THR A 36 12.91 -14.36 -11.34
CA THR A 36 13.39 -14.07 -9.98
C THR A 36 14.45 -12.96 -9.94
N SER A 37 15.20 -12.78 -11.02
CA SER A 37 16.21 -11.70 -11.15
C SER A 37 15.59 -10.30 -11.13
N GLN A 38 14.29 -10.17 -11.39
CA GLN A 38 13.58 -8.88 -11.36
C GLN A 38 13.22 -8.43 -9.94
N PHE A 39 13.29 -9.32 -8.95
CA PHE A 39 12.82 -9.07 -7.59
C PHE A 39 13.33 -7.76 -6.98
N PRO A 40 14.65 -7.44 -7.00
CA PRO A 40 15.14 -6.22 -6.37
C PRO A 40 14.55 -4.95 -6.98
N GLY A 41 14.35 -4.93 -8.31
CA GLY A 41 13.76 -3.79 -9.01
C GLY A 41 12.25 -3.66 -8.76
N LEU A 42 11.52 -4.77 -8.84
CA LEU A 42 10.08 -4.79 -8.58
C LEU A 42 9.76 -4.48 -7.11
N TRP A 43 10.63 -4.87 -6.17
CA TRP A 43 10.48 -4.52 -4.77
C TRP A 43 10.59 -3.01 -4.57
N GLN A 44 11.61 -2.38 -5.16
CA GLN A 44 11.78 -0.93 -5.08
C GLN A 44 10.59 -0.18 -5.73
N GLU A 45 10.10 -0.65 -6.88
CA GLU A 45 8.92 -0.08 -7.55
C GLU A 45 7.68 -0.09 -6.64
N LEU A 46 7.44 -1.20 -5.93
CA LEU A 46 6.30 -1.33 -5.03
C LEU A 46 6.44 -0.45 -3.77
N GLU A 47 7.65 -0.32 -3.22
CA GLU A 47 7.95 0.60 -2.12
C GLU A 47 7.73 2.06 -2.55
N ASP A 48 8.30 2.47 -3.68
CA ASP A 48 8.14 3.83 -4.22
C ASP A 48 6.66 4.17 -4.47
N HIS A 49 5.86 3.19 -4.91
CA HIS A 49 4.42 3.35 -5.08
C HIS A 49 3.68 3.51 -3.74
N ILE A 50 4.05 2.76 -2.70
CA ILE A 50 3.46 2.93 -1.35
C ILE A 50 3.80 4.32 -0.81
N ASP A 51 5.05 4.76 -0.94
CA ASP A 51 5.49 6.08 -0.47
C ASP A 51 4.73 7.21 -1.18
N ALA A 52 4.50 7.08 -2.48
CA ALA A 52 3.69 8.03 -3.25
C ALA A 52 2.24 8.09 -2.73
N VAL A 53 1.61 6.94 -2.46
CA VAL A 53 0.24 6.88 -1.91
C VAL A 53 0.17 7.51 -0.52
N ILE A 54 1.13 7.22 0.36
CA ILE A 54 1.20 7.80 1.72
C ILE A 54 1.31 9.33 1.62
N LYS A 55 2.18 9.83 0.74
CA LYS A 55 2.36 11.25 0.49
C LYS A 55 1.09 11.91 -0.05
N ASP A 56 0.41 11.31 -1.02
CA ASP A 56 -0.84 11.84 -1.60
C ASP A 56 -1.98 11.89 -0.57
N MET A 57 -1.98 10.97 0.38
CA MET A 57 -2.92 10.94 1.51
C MET A 57 -2.52 11.87 2.67
N ASN A 58 -1.34 12.48 2.61
CA ASN A 58 -0.77 13.37 3.61
C ASN A 58 -0.73 12.73 5.02
N LEU A 59 -0.19 11.51 5.09
CA LEU A 59 -0.05 10.69 6.30
C LEU A 59 1.37 10.70 6.88
#